data_AF-A0AAW9BP58-F1
#
_entry.id   AF-A0AAW9BP58-F1
#
_cell.length_a   1.000
_cell.length_b   1.000
_cell.length_c   1.000
_cell.angle_alpha   90.00
_cell.angle_beta   90.00
_cell.angle_gamma   90.00
#
_symmetry.space_group_name_H-M   'P 1'
#
loop_
_entity.id
_entity.type
_entity.pdbx_description
1 polymer ?
#
loop_
_entity_poly.entity_id
_entity_poly.type
_entity_poly.pdbx_seq_one_letter_code
_entity_poly.pdbx_strand_id
1 'polypeptide(L)'
;GESIELRVAGQNLEGEYVEKTVRLPFEDRATTAEERISSMGLMLTENDGKMVVDMVEFGSPAESSGIDFDWEIKWVVQDADRPMKEWVFVPCLILLLVLAMNQKRRARKEQLSA
;
A
#
# COMPACT_ATOMS: atom_id res chain seq x y z
N GLY A 1 8.15 -3.10 19.22
CA GLY A 1 6.88 -3.56 18.62
C GLY A 1 7.10 -3.88 17.17
N GLU A 2 6.12 -4.55 16.58
CA GLU A 2 6.01 -4.62 15.13
C GLU A 2 5.77 -3.21 14.56
N SER A 3 6.02 -3.05 13.26
CA SER A 3 5.69 -1.78 12.57
C SER A 3 4.42 -1.93 11.77
N ILE A 4 3.59 -0.89 11.78
CA ILE A 4 2.44 -0.78 10.91
C ILE A 4 2.76 0.16 9.75
N GLU A 5 2.28 -0.18 8.56
CA GLU A 5 2.37 0.72 7.41
C GLU A 5 1.07 1.50 7.26
N LEU A 6 1.18 2.83 7.17
CA LEU A 6 0.06 3.74 7.04
C LEU A 6 0.24 4.59 5.80
N ARG A 7 -0.83 4.79 5.04
CA ARG A 7 -0.90 5.80 4.00
C ARG A 7 -1.53 7.05 4.59
N VAL A 8 -0.79 8.16 4.56
CA VAL A 8 -1.15 9.44 5.18
C VAL A 8 -1.15 10.54 4.13
N ALA A 9 -2.03 11.52 4.28
CA ALA A 9 -2.11 12.64 3.36
C ALA A 9 -2.48 13.95 4.05
N GLY A 10 -1.91 15.06 3.61
CA GLY A 10 -2.18 16.38 4.13
C GLY A 10 -1.40 17.45 3.38
N GLN A 11 -1.52 18.69 3.84
CA GLN A 11 -0.77 19.82 3.29
C GLN A 11 0.59 19.93 3.99
N ASN A 12 1.67 20.13 3.25
CA ASN A 12 2.99 20.45 3.81
C ASN A 12 3.15 21.96 4.05
N LEU A 13 4.30 22.37 4.62
CA LEU A 13 4.60 23.77 4.93
C LEU A 13 4.68 24.66 3.67
N GLU A 14 4.91 24.07 2.51
CA GLU A 14 4.92 24.73 1.20
C GLU A 14 3.51 24.94 0.62
N GLY A 15 2.48 24.42 1.27
CA GLY A 15 1.09 24.51 0.81
C GLY A 15 0.70 23.45 -0.22
N GLU A 16 1.56 22.47 -0.49
CA GLU A 16 1.30 21.37 -1.42
C GLU A 16 0.58 20.22 -0.70
N TYR A 17 -0.45 19.66 -1.34
CA TYR A 17 -1.11 18.47 -0.84
C TYR A 17 -0.29 17.23 -1.21
N VAL A 18 0.21 16.52 -0.20
CA VAL A 18 1.08 15.37 -0.37
C VAL A 18 0.45 14.11 0.22
N GLU A 19 0.79 12.96 -0.36
CA GLU A 19 0.39 11.65 0.13
C GLU A 19 1.61 10.74 0.17
N LYS A 20 1.81 10.03 1.28
CA LYS A 20 2.94 9.10 1.44
C LYS A 20 2.58 7.89 2.27
N THR A 21 3.35 6.82 2.06
CA THR A 21 3.31 5.63 2.93
C THR A 21 4.44 5.73 3.94
N VAL A 22 4.11 5.58 5.22
CA VAL A 22 5.06 5.56 6.34
C VAL A 22 4.99 4.23 7.06
N ARG A 23 6.09 3.85 7.70
CA ARG A 23 6.18 2.65 8.54
C ARG A 23 6.45 3.09 9.96
N LEU A 24 5.49 2.90 10.86
CA LEU A 24 5.57 3.35 12.24
C LEU A 24 5.73 2.16 13.19
N PRO A 25 6.84 2.06 13.93
CA PRO A 25 6.97 1.11 15.02
C PRO A 25 6.15 1.57 16.23
N PHE A 26 5.40 0.66 16.84
CA PHE A 26 4.84 0.85 18.18
C PHE A 26 5.67 0.10 19.23
N GLU A 27 5.47 0.37 20.51
CA GLU A 27 6.19 -0.31 21.58
C GLU A 27 5.68 -1.75 21.81
N ASP A 28 6.56 -2.70 22.16
CA ASP A 28 6.14 -4.10 22.43
C ASP A 28 5.21 -4.23 23.63
N ARG A 29 5.30 -3.28 24.58
CA ARG A 29 4.44 -3.22 25.77
C ARG A 29 3.05 -2.64 25.49
N ALA A 30 2.80 -2.12 24.29
CA ALA A 30 1.51 -1.54 23.91
C ALA A 30 0.50 -2.65 23.61
N THR A 31 -0.43 -2.86 24.54
CA THR A 31 -1.42 -3.93 24.51
C THR A 31 -2.73 -3.49 23.85
N THR A 32 -3.10 -2.22 23.98
CA THR A 32 -4.32 -1.64 23.40
C THR A 32 -4.04 -0.87 22.11
N ALA A 33 -5.07 -0.62 21.30
CA ALA A 33 -4.95 0.20 20.10
C ALA A 33 -4.48 1.62 20.42
N GLU A 34 -5.05 2.22 21.47
CA GLU A 34 -4.69 3.57 21.93
C GLU A 34 -3.23 3.65 22.38
N GLU A 35 -2.77 2.66 23.16
CA GLU A 35 -1.36 2.58 23.58
C GLU A 35 -0.42 2.48 22.38
N ARG A 36 -0.81 1.74 21.33
CA ARG A 36 0.01 1.64 20.11
C ARG A 36 0.07 2.97 19.40
N ILE A 37 -1.06 3.63 19.19
CA ILE A 37 -1.17 4.95 18.56
C ILE A 37 -0.33 5.99 19.31
N SER A 38 -0.51 6.07 20.63
CA SER A 38 0.27 6.95 21.49
C SER A 38 1.76 6.62 21.46
N SER A 39 2.16 5.34 21.46
CA SER A 39 3.58 4.95 21.40
C SER A 39 4.26 5.28 20.07
N MET A 40 3.49 5.45 18.99
CA MET A 40 3.98 5.96 17.70
C MET A 40 4.15 7.49 17.71
N GLY A 41 3.70 8.16 18.78
CA GLY A 41 3.65 9.61 18.92
C GLY A 41 2.50 10.27 18.16
N LEU A 42 1.40 9.54 17.95
CA LEU A 42 0.20 10.07 17.31
C LEU A 42 -0.90 10.28 18.35
N MET A 43 -1.63 11.38 18.20
CA MET A 43 -2.97 11.54 18.75
C MET A 43 -3.93 11.67 17.57
N LEU A 44 -4.97 10.85 17.54
CA LEU A 44 -5.92 10.82 16.43
C LEU A 44 -7.31 11.21 16.90
N THR A 45 -8.04 11.92 16.05
CA THR A 45 -9.45 12.25 16.22
C THR A 45 -10.24 11.75 15.01
N GLU A 46 -11.44 11.23 15.26
CA GLU A 46 -12.38 10.92 14.19
C GLU A 46 -13.17 12.18 13.80
N ASN A 47 -13.13 12.54 12.52
CA ASN A 47 -13.90 13.63 11.94
C ASN A 47 -14.61 13.14 10.67
N ASP A 48 -15.94 13.13 10.67
CA ASP A 48 -16.78 12.68 9.54
C ASP A 48 -16.37 11.29 8.97
N GLY A 49 -16.04 10.34 9.86
CA GLY A 49 -15.62 8.99 9.48
C GLY A 49 -14.17 8.89 8.97
N LYS A 50 -13.39 9.96 9.11
CA LYS A 50 -11.95 9.98 8.79
C LYS A 50 -11.14 10.07 10.08
N MET A 51 -10.00 9.38 10.09
CA MET A 51 -9.03 9.52 11.17
C MET A 51 -8.05 10.64 10.83
N VAL A 52 -8.05 11.70 11.64
CA VAL A 52 -7.21 12.89 11.47
C VAL A 52 -6.20 12.97 12.60
N VAL A 53 -4.99 13.41 12.29
CA VAL A 53 -3.92 13.62 13.26
C VAL A 53 -4.18 14.92 14.03
N ASP A 54 -4.50 14.80 15.31
CA ASP A 54 -4.73 15.92 16.22
C ASP A 54 -3.42 16.43 16.85
N MET A 55 -2.44 15.55 17.03
CA MET A 55 -1.10 15.94 17.50
C MET A 55 -0.07 14.92 17.05
N VAL A 56 1.14 15.40 16.78
CA VAL A 56 2.35 14.58 16.66
C VAL A 56 3.29 14.91 17.81
N GLU A 57 3.71 13.91 18.57
CA GLU A 57 4.65 14.10 19.68
C GLU A 57 6.06 14.37 19.15
N PHE A 58 6.74 15.34 19.75
CA PHE A 58 8.11 15.71 19.39
C PHE A 58 9.09 14.56 19.68
N GLY A 59 10.02 14.31 18.75
CA GLY A 59 11.00 13.23 18.82
C GLY A 59 10.42 11.83 18.57
N SER A 60 9.15 11.73 18.16
CA SER A 60 8.47 10.45 17.97
C SER A 60 8.79 9.78 16.62
N PRO A 61 8.46 8.48 16.47
CA PRO A 61 8.50 7.83 15.18
C PRO A 61 7.61 8.49 14.11
N ALA A 62 6.44 9.02 14.51
CA ALA A 62 5.54 9.74 13.61
C ALA A 62 6.14 11.06 13.11
N GLU A 63 6.73 11.86 14.00
CA GLU A 63 7.43 13.10 13.64
C GLU A 63 8.62 12.81 12.72
N SER A 64 9.42 11.79 13.06
CA SER A 64 10.58 11.37 12.26
C SER A 64 10.19 10.90 10.85
N SER A 65 8.95 10.42 10.68
CA SER A 65 8.38 10.04 9.39
C SER A 65 7.80 11.24 8.62
N GLY A 66 7.78 12.43 9.24
CA GLY A 66 7.25 13.69 8.72
C GLY A 66 5.74 13.73 8.60
N ILE A 67 5.00 13.01 9.46
CA ILE A 67 3.56 13.25 9.62
C ILE A 67 3.40 14.61 10.30
N ASP A 68 2.38 15.36 9.90
CA ASP A 68 2.07 16.66 10.48
C ASP A 68 0.66 16.70 11.07
N PHE A 69 0.39 17.75 11.84
CA PHE A 69 -0.93 18.09 12.33
C PHE A 69 -1.94 18.24 11.17
N ASP A 70 -3.20 17.84 11.43
CA ASP A 70 -4.32 17.90 10.48
C ASP A 70 -4.19 16.98 9.25
N TRP A 71 -3.21 16.07 9.25
CA TRP A 71 -3.10 15.05 8.22
C TRP A 71 -4.11 13.92 8.43
N GLU A 72 -4.61 13.36 7.34
CA GLU A 72 -5.56 12.26 7.33
C GLU A 72 -4.82 10.92 7.22
N ILE A 73 -5.17 9.96 8.10
CA ILE A 73 -4.80 8.56 7.92
C ILE A 73 -5.75 7.97 6.87
N LYS A 74 -5.28 7.84 5.63
CA LYS A 74 -6.07 7.35 4.50
C LYS A 74 -6.35 5.85 4.59
N TRP A 75 -5.29 5.06 4.79
CA TRP A 75 -5.38 3.60 4.78
C TRP A 75 -4.35 2.97 5.71
N VAL A 76 -4.73 1.88 6.35
CA VAL A 76 -3.81 0.95 7.01
C VAL A 76 -3.43 -0.12 6.00
N VAL A 77 -2.13 -0.32 5.78
CA VAL A 77 -1.62 -1.40 4.95
C VAL A 77 -1.52 -2.65 5.81
N GLN A 78 -2.31 -3.66 5.45
CA GLN A 78 -2.32 -4.95 6.10
C GLN A 78 -1.99 -6.06 5.09
N ASP A 79 -1.46 -7.16 5.59
CA ASP A 79 -1.29 -8.35 4.78
C ASP A 79 -2.65 -8.84 4.28
N ALA A 80 -2.68 -9.20 3.00
CA ALA A 80 -3.86 -9.73 2.33
C ALA A 80 -3.56 -11.13 1.83
N ASP A 81 -4.50 -12.05 2.05
CA ASP A 81 -4.44 -13.39 1.45
C ASP A 81 -4.72 -13.26 -0.05
N ARG A 82 -3.66 -13.33 -0.85
CA ARG A 82 -3.72 -13.24 -2.31
C ARG A 82 -2.93 -14.37 -2.94
N PRO A 83 -3.40 -14.94 -4.06
CA PRO A 83 -2.61 -15.86 -4.84
C PRO A 83 -1.26 -15.24 -5.24
N MET A 84 -0.26 -16.10 -5.42
CA MET A 84 1.04 -15.71 -5.98
C MET A 84 0.86 -14.94 -7.29
N LYS A 85 1.57 -13.82 -7.46
CA LYS A 85 1.45 -12.95 -8.65
C LYS A 85 1.73 -13.71 -9.96
N GLU A 86 2.48 -14.80 -9.88
CA GLU A 86 2.90 -15.65 -10.98
C GLU A 86 1.74 -16.44 -11.61
N TRP A 87 0.59 -16.59 -10.91
CA TRP A 87 -0.58 -17.27 -11.46
C TRP A 87 -1.11 -16.61 -12.74
N VAL A 88 -0.83 -15.31 -12.95
CA VAL A 88 -1.18 -14.61 -14.20
C VAL A 88 -0.48 -15.21 -15.43
N PHE A 89 0.69 -15.85 -15.26
CA PHE A 89 1.44 -16.40 -16.39
C PHE A 89 0.79 -17.64 -16.98
N VAL A 90 0.07 -18.45 -16.18
CA VAL A 90 -0.56 -19.69 -16.66
C VAL A 90 -1.55 -19.41 -17.80
N PRO A 91 -2.59 -18.57 -17.63
CA PRO A 91 -3.52 -18.27 -18.73
C PRO A 91 -2.83 -17.55 -19.90
N CYS A 92 -1.88 -16.65 -19.65
CA CYS A 92 -1.14 -15.96 -20.70
C CYS A 92 -0.33 -16.92 -21.58
N LEU A 93 0.37 -17.88 -20.98
CA LEU A 93 1.16 -18.88 -21.70
C LEU A 93 0.27 -19.85 -22.49
N ILE A 94 -0.88 -20.23 -21.95
CA ILE A 94 -1.87 -21.06 -22.67
C ILE A 94 -2.34 -20.34 -23.94
N LEU A 95 -2.72 -19.06 -23.83
CA LEU A 95 -3.14 -18.26 -24.97
C LEU A 95 -2.02 -18.12 -26.01
N LEU A 96 -0.78 -17.88 -25.56
CA LEU A 96 0.39 -17.78 -26.43
C LEU A 96 0.66 -19.10 -27.18
N LEU A 97 0.57 -20.24 -26.51
CA LEU A 97 0.73 -21.56 -27.13
C LEU A 97 -0.36 -21.82 -28.18
N VAL A 98 -1.62 -21.49 -27.86
CA VAL A 98 -2.74 -21.61 -28.80
C VAL A 98 -2.53 -20.74 -30.03
N LEU A 99 -2.11 -19.48 -29.82
CA LEU A 99 -1.79 -18.56 -30.91
C LEU A 99 -0.64 -19.11 -31.79
N ALA A 100 0.46 -19.55 -31.17
CA ALA A 100 1.61 -20.10 -31.89
C ALA A 100 1.23 -21.32 -32.74
N MET A 101 0.40 -22.23 -32.20
CA MET A 101 -0.12 -23.38 -32.94
C MET A 101 -0.99 -22.95 -34.12
N ASN A 102 -1.83 -21.92 -33.96
CA ASN A 102 -2.65 -21.37 -35.04
C ASN A 102 -1.77 -20.75 -36.15
N GLN A 103 -0.81 -19.91 -35.78
CA GLN A 103 0.12 -19.29 -36.75
C GLN A 103 0.94 -20.35 -37.51
N LYS A 104 1.44 -21.39 -36.82
CA LYS A 104 2.17 -22.49 -37.46
C LYS A 104 1.29 -23.27 -38.44
N ARG A 105 0.02 -23.50 -38.10
CA ARG A 105 -0.95 -24.13 -39.03
C ARG A 105 -1.20 -23.26 -40.26
N ARG A 106 -1.29 -21.94 -40.10
CA ARG A 106 -1.50 -21.01 -41.23
C ARG A 106 -0.31 -21.00 -42.19
N ALA A 107 0.91 -20.84 -41.66
CA ALA A 107 2.13 -20.85 -42.46
C ALA A 107 2.32 -22.15 -43.27
N ARG A 108 1.97 -23.31 -42.70
CA ARG A 108 2.04 -24.59 -43.42
C ARG A 108 1.06 -24.67 -44.59
N LYS A 109 -0.12 -24.06 -44.48
CA LYS A 109 -1.10 -24.03 -45.58
C LYS A 109 -0.61 -23.15 -46.73
N GLU A 110 -0.06 -21.98 -46.41
CA GLU A 110 0.52 -21.05 -47.41
C GLU A 110 1.67 -21.70 -48.19
N GLN A 111 2.56 -22.45 -47.50
CA GLN A 111 3.64 -23.21 -48.15
C GLN A 111 3.14 -24.34 -49.05
N LEU A 112 1.98 -24.93 -48.78
CA LEU A 112 1.42 -26.03 -49.58
C LEU A 112 0.70 -25.52 -50.85
N SER A 113 0.31 -24.24 -50.86
CA SER A 113 -0.40 -23.60 -51.98
C SER A 113 0.52 -22.85 -52.96
N ALA A 114 1.79 -22.68 -52.61
CA ALA A 114 2.83 -22.04 -53.42
C ALA A 114 3.62 -23.10 -54.20
#